data_AF-A0A1B6ET76-F1
#
_entry.id   AF-A0A1B6ET76-F1
#
_cell.length_a   1.000
_cell.length_b   1.000
_cell.length_c   1.000
_cell.angle_alpha   90.00
_cell.angle_beta   90.00
_cell.angle_gamma   90.00
#
_symmetry.space_group_name_H-M   'P 1'
#
loop_
_entity.id
_entity.type
_entity.pdbx_description
1 polymer ?
#
loop_
_entity_poly.entity_id
_entity_poly.type
_entity_poly.pdbx_seq_one_letter_code
_entity_poly.pdbx_strand_id
1 'polypeptide(L)'
;YCYYIPSLADTTCKPDKTCRGAGGPFQSGRIYSYFLQGSTMTELPISRDFRYDMTSLEISATAVVYAESKCQHVLKLSNVEVTGPDGTLYNGLSVNCAKPIRFSYSDGKLDELCGEADDEGVSLNIKRAVISLLSSVKNSEADSRSATENDIFGICPTEFSISQEGSKVTIHKTKDLNRCAFRENFNFPFPTTTYHAVQSSFGKFESSPLLGSQLKVSQEIENGVLQKAEGTET
;
A
#
# COMPACT_ATOMS: atom_id res chain seq x y z
N TYR A 1 10.54 -8.89 -23.94
CA TYR A 1 10.86 -8.95 -22.51
C TYR A 1 9.55 -8.95 -21.73
N CYS A 2 9.09 -10.13 -21.32
CA CYS A 2 7.86 -10.27 -20.54
C CYS A 2 8.14 -9.83 -19.10
N TYR A 3 7.71 -8.62 -18.73
CA TYR A 3 7.67 -8.22 -17.33
C TYR A 3 6.45 -8.86 -16.67
N TYR A 4 6.71 -9.58 -15.60
CA TYR A 4 5.72 -10.19 -14.73
C TYR A 4 4.85 -9.10 -14.10
N ILE A 5 3.54 -9.17 -14.29
CA ILE A 5 2.56 -8.23 -13.74
C ILE A 5 1.94 -8.90 -12.51
N PRO A 6 2.19 -8.44 -11.26
CA PRO A 6 1.53 -8.99 -10.10
C PRO A 6 0.18 -8.28 -9.91
N SER A 7 -0.82 -8.57 -10.76
CA SER A 7 -2.21 -8.19 -10.47
C SER A 7 -3.01 -9.32 -9.82
N LEU A 8 -2.48 -10.54 -9.84
CA LEU A 8 -3.03 -11.69 -9.13
C LEU A 8 -2.00 -12.09 -8.06
N ALA A 9 -2.42 -12.23 -6.81
CA ALA A 9 -1.59 -12.90 -5.84
C ALA A 9 -1.25 -14.29 -6.41
N ASP A 10 0.04 -14.59 -6.57
CA ASP A 10 0.46 -15.94 -6.90
C ASP A 10 0.15 -16.81 -5.66
N THR A 11 -0.53 -17.93 -5.85
CA THR A 11 -0.84 -18.87 -4.77
C THR A 11 0.40 -19.55 -4.21
N THR A 12 1.55 -19.37 -4.85
CA THR A 12 2.83 -19.94 -4.44
C THR A 12 3.93 -18.90 -4.44
N CYS A 13 4.31 -18.43 -3.24
CA CYS A 13 5.56 -17.68 -3.08
C CYS A 13 6.73 -18.60 -3.42
N LYS A 14 7.53 -18.19 -4.40
CA LYS A 14 8.74 -18.97 -4.73
C LYS A 14 9.71 -18.87 -3.56
N PRO A 15 10.31 -19.99 -3.11
CA PRO A 15 11.36 -19.94 -2.11
C PRO A 15 12.51 -19.07 -2.65
N ASP A 16 12.92 -18.14 -1.79
CA ASP A 16 13.90 -17.06 -1.96
C ASP A 16 14.94 -17.35 -3.04
N LYS A 17 14.76 -16.76 -4.24
CA LYS A 17 15.79 -16.85 -5.27
C LYS A 17 16.82 -15.72 -5.21
N THR A 18 16.57 -14.60 -4.52
CA THR A 18 17.56 -13.51 -4.38
C THR A 18 17.17 -12.46 -3.33
N CYS A 19 17.22 -12.77 -2.02
CA CYS A 19 17.21 -11.74 -0.97
C CYS A 19 18.47 -10.86 -1.08
N ARG A 20 18.33 -9.71 -1.73
CA ARG A 20 19.40 -8.70 -1.90
C ARG A 20 19.11 -7.46 -1.06
N GLY A 21 20.18 -6.79 -0.63
CA GLY A 21 20.06 -5.49 0.03
C GLY A 21 19.27 -5.50 1.34
N ALA A 22 18.42 -4.49 1.56
CA ALA A 22 17.65 -4.30 2.78
C ALA A 22 16.34 -5.12 2.78
N GLY A 23 15.97 -5.67 3.94
CA GLY A 23 14.85 -6.59 4.12
C GLY A 23 13.53 -5.95 4.60
N GLY A 24 13.40 -4.62 4.47
CA GLY A 24 12.29 -3.86 5.06
C GLY A 24 12.57 -3.37 6.49
N PRO A 25 11.62 -2.63 7.10
CA PRO A 25 11.78 -2.01 8.42
C PRO A 25 11.43 -2.98 9.57
N PHE A 26 11.91 -4.22 9.48
CA PHE A 26 11.66 -5.29 10.44
C PHE A 26 12.94 -6.07 10.74
N GLN A 27 13.05 -6.62 11.95
CA GLN A 27 14.16 -7.49 12.37
C GLN A 27 13.69 -8.94 12.34
N SER A 28 14.51 -9.80 11.74
CA SER A 28 14.22 -11.23 11.60
C SER A 28 14.01 -11.94 12.93
N GLY A 29 13.12 -12.92 12.93
CA GLY A 29 12.76 -13.71 14.11
C GLY A 29 11.84 -12.99 15.09
N ARG A 30 11.31 -11.81 14.74
CA ARG A 30 10.42 -11.02 15.61
C ARG A 30 8.99 -10.95 15.08
N ILE A 31 8.07 -10.75 16.02
CA ILE A 31 6.65 -10.50 15.76
C ILE A 31 6.35 -9.06 16.16
N TYR A 32 5.70 -8.33 15.26
CA TYR A 32 5.27 -6.95 15.45
C TYR A 32 3.75 -6.90 15.42
N SER A 33 3.15 -6.16 16.35
CA SER A 33 1.70 -5.99 16.43
C SER A 33 1.38 -4.50 16.35
N TYR A 34 0.59 -4.11 15.36
CA TYR A 34 0.16 -2.74 15.12
C TYR A 34 -1.36 -2.64 15.22
N PHE A 35 -1.83 -1.55 15.81
CA PHE A 35 -3.23 -1.16 15.67
C PHE A 35 -3.41 -0.38 14.37
N LEU A 36 -4.33 -0.84 13.53
CA LEU A 36 -4.69 -0.21 12.27
C LEU A 36 -6.00 0.54 12.47
N GLN A 37 -6.03 1.79 12.03
CA GLN A 37 -7.24 2.59 11.92
C GLN A 37 -7.22 3.34 10.59
N GLY A 38 -8.37 3.41 9.93
CA GLY A 38 -8.54 4.17 8.70
C GLY A 38 -9.94 4.71 8.58
N SER A 39 -10.09 5.83 7.87
CA SER A 39 -11.38 6.45 7.58
C SER A 39 -11.36 7.02 6.17
N THR A 40 -12.44 6.83 5.42
CA THR A 40 -12.68 7.46 4.13
C THR A 40 -13.88 8.37 4.26
N MET A 41 -13.78 9.60 3.75
CA MET A 41 -14.87 10.57 3.70
C MET A 41 -15.12 10.95 2.25
N THR A 42 -16.37 10.91 1.81
CA THR A 42 -16.79 11.43 0.50
C THR A 42 -17.73 12.61 0.71
N GLU A 43 -17.45 13.72 0.04
CA GLU A 43 -18.24 14.95 0.10
C GLU A 43 -18.85 15.25 -1.27
N LEU A 44 -20.18 15.43 -1.31
CA LEU A 44 -20.89 15.82 -2.54
C LEU A 44 -21.59 17.17 -2.36
N PRO A 45 -21.32 18.16 -3.24
CA PRO A 45 -22.03 19.44 -3.20
C PRO A 45 -23.46 19.27 -3.74
N ILE A 46 -24.46 19.49 -2.89
CA ILE A 46 -25.88 19.22 -3.22
C ILE A 46 -26.67 20.49 -3.57
N SER A 47 -26.11 21.69 -3.37
CA SER A 47 -26.79 22.94 -3.71
C SER A 47 -25.82 24.10 -4.01
N ARG A 48 -26.35 25.18 -4.59
CA ARG A 48 -25.64 26.44 -4.81
C ARG A 48 -25.21 27.15 -3.50
N ASP A 49 -25.69 26.67 -2.36
CA ASP A 49 -25.43 27.23 -1.01
C ASP A 49 -24.34 26.45 -0.24
N PHE A 50 -23.48 25.69 -0.93
CA PHE A 50 -22.38 24.93 -0.31
C PHE A 50 -22.83 23.97 0.81
N ARG A 51 -24.00 23.33 0.66
CA ARG A 51 -24.36 22.19 1.49
C ARG A 51 -23.71 20.93 0.94
N TYR A 52 -23.05 20.18 1.82
CA TYR A 52 -22.35 18.94 1.50
C TYR A 52 -23.08 17.77 2.16
N ASP A 53 -23.29 16.70 1.39
CA ASP A 53 -23.58 15.39 1.99
C ASP A 53 -22.24 14.74 2.31
N MET A 54 -22.12 14.18 3.50
CA MET A 54 -20.88 13.54 3.97
C MET A 54 -21.16 12.08 4.27
N THR A 55 -20.45 11.20 3.57
CA THR A 55 -20.53 9.76 3.78
C THR A 55 -19.17 9.26 4.24
N SER A 56 -19.12 8.66 5.43
CA SER A 56 -17.89 8.12 6.00
C SER A 56 -17.91 6.60 6.09
N LEU A 57 -16.75 5.99 5.92
CA LEU A 57 -16.49 4.58 6.18
C LEU A 57 -15.29 4.50 7.10
N GLU A 58 -15.38 3.71 8.17
CA GLU A 58 -14.27 3.51 9.10
C GLU A 58 -13.84 2.05 9.11
N ILE A 59 -12.55 1.80 9.27
CA ILE A 59 -11.98 0.47 9.46
C ILE A 59 -11.04 0.48 10.65
N SER A 60 -11.12 -0.57 11.47
CA SER A 60 -10.14 -0.86 12.50
C SER A 60 -9.72 -2.33 12.44
N ALA A 61 -8.45 -2.60 12.78
CA ALA A 61 -7.92 -3.96 12.83
C ALA A 61 -6.66 -4.04 13.69
N THR A 62 -6.26 -5.26 14.04
CA THR A 62 -4.91 -5.56 14.54
C THR A 62 -4.10 -6.23 13.44
N ALA A 63 -3.00 -5.60 13.04
CA ALA A 63 -2.07 -6.10 12.04
C ALA A 63 -0.85 -6.74 12.72
N VAL A 64 -0.65 -8.04 12.51
CA VAL A 64 0.48 -8.79 13.05
C VAL A 64 1.44 -9.17 11.94
N VAL A 65 2.67 -8.68 12.01
CA VAL A 65 3.75 -8.99 11.06
C VAL A 65 4.75 -9.90 11.73
N TYR A 66 4.96 -11.08 11.17
CA TYR A 66 6.04 -11.99 11.55
C TYR A 66 7.17 -11.91 10.52
N ALA A 67 8.34 -11.46 10.96
CA ALA A 67 9.54 -11.39 10.13
C ALA A 67 10.28 -12.74 10.17
N GLU A 68 9.87 -13.69 9.32
CA GLU A 68 10.44 -15.04 9.27
C GLU A 68 11.95 -15.01 8.99
N SER A 69 12.38 -14.18 8.04
CA SER A 69 13.79 -14.02 7.67
C SER A 69 14.12 -12.55 7.47
N LYS A 70 15.27 -12.27 6.83
CA LYS A 70 15.64 -10.89 6.49
C LYS A 70 14.63 -10.30 5.50
N CYS A 71 14.31 -11.05 4.46
CA CYS A 71 13.50 -10.56 3.34
C CYS A 71 12.08 -11.12 3.33
N GLN A 72 11.79 -12.20 4.05
CA GLN A 72 10.47 -12.84 4.03
C GLN A 72 9.68 -12.55 5.30
N HIS A 73 8.42 -12.18 5.10
CA HIS A 73 7.51 -11.75 6.14
C HIS A 73 6.12 -12.33 5.92
N VAL A 74 5.35 -12.43 7.00
CA VAL A 74 3.96 -12.88 7.00
C VAL A 74 3.12 -11.84 7.71
N LEU A 75 2.06 -11.35 7.06
CA LEU A 75 1.04 -10.50 7.68
C LEU A 75 -0.22 -11.32 7.96
N LYS A 76 -0.81 -11.11 9.13
CA LYS A 76 -2.17 -11.53 9.48
C LYS A 76 -2.93 -10.36 10.06
N LEU A 77 -4.20 -10.21 9.67
CA LEU A 77 -5.10 -9.24 10.28
C LEU A 77 -6.07 -9.95 11.21
N SER A 78 -6.41 -9.32 12.32
CA SER A 78 -7.40 -9.83 13.27
C SER A 78 -8.26 -8.69 13.78
N ASN A 79 -9.43 -9.02 14.33
CA ASN A 79 -10.39 -8.03 14.84
C ASN A 79 -10.71 -6.95 13.79
N VAL A 80 -10.96 -7.39 12.54
CA VAL A 80 -11.30 -6.45 11.46
C VAL A 80 -12.75 -6.04 11.60
N GLU A 81 -12.96 -4.76 11.86
CA GLU A 81 -14.26 -4.13 11.99
C GLU A 81 -14.36 -3.01 10.98
N VAL A 82 -15.48 -2.97 10.25
CA VAL A 82 -15.79 -1.91 9.29
C VAL A 82 -17.10 -1.27 9.70
N THR A 83 -17.11 0.03 9.91
CA THR A 83 -18.30 0.80 10.29
C THR A 83 -18.75 1.65 9.11
N GLY A 84 -20.00 1.46 8.70
CA GLY A 84 -20.63 2.23 7.63
C GLY A 84 -21.07 3.63 8.06
N PRO A 85 -21.56 4.42 7.09
CA PRO A 85 -21.99 5.81 7.31
C PRO A 85 -23.18 5.93 8.28
N ASP A 86 -23.98 4.88 8.37
CA ASP A 86 -25.14 4.75 9.25
C ASP A 86 -24.79 4.18 10.64
N GLY A 87 -23.51 3.93 10.91
CA GLY A 87 -23.04 3.26 12.13
C GLY A 87 -23.19 1.73 12.09
N THR A 88 -23.62 1.14 10.97
CA THR A 88 -23.75 -0.31 10.82
C THR A 88 -22.37 -0.96 10.79
N LEU A 89 -22.19 -2.01 11.59
CA LEU A 89 -20.98 -2.81 11.64
C LEU A 89 -21.01 -3.94 10.60
N TYR A 90 -19.97 -4.03 9.77
CA TYR A 90 -19.79 -5.02 8.71
C TYR A 90 -18.66 -5.99 9.06
N ASN A 91 -18.99 -7.04 9.82
CA ASN A 91 -18.00 -7.99 10.36
C ASN A 91 -17.68 -9.18 9.43
N GLY A 92 -18.25 -9.21 8.23
CA GLY A 92 -18.11 -10.33 7.29
C GLY A 92 -16.67 -10.55 6.77
N LEU A 93 -15.80 -9.54 6.90
CA LEU A 93 -14.44 -9.59 6.37
C LEU A 93 -13.42 -10.25 7.30
N SER A 94 -13.74 -10.38 8.60
CA SER A 94 -12.77 -10.78 9.63
C SER A 94 -12.16 -12.16 9.36
N VAL A 95 -12.98 -13.15 8.96
CA VAL A 95 -12.52 -14.52 8.69
C VAL A 95 -11.54 -14.56 7.52
N ASN A 96 -11.84 -13.84 6.43
CA ASN A 96 -10.97 -13.80 5.25
C ASN A 96 -9.69 -13.00 5.53
N CYS A 97 -9.79 -11.88 6.25
CA CYS A 97 -8.63 -11.08 6.64
C CYS A 97 -7.68 -11.78 7.62
N ALA A 98 -8.16 -12.78 8.36
CA ALA A 98 -7.33 -13.63 9.22
C ALA A 98 -6.43 -14.60 8.46
N LYS A 99 -6.69 -14.85 7.17
CA LYS A 99 -5.83 -15.67 6.32
C LYS A 99 -4.48 -14.97 6.12
N PRO A 100 -3.35 -15.68 6.33
CA PRO A 100 -2.03 -15.09 6.17
C PRO A 100 -1.78 -14.64 4.74
N ILE A 101 -0.98 -13.59 4.60
CA ILE A 101 -0.36 -13.21 3.34
C ILE A 101 1.15 -13.18 3.54
N ARG A 102 1.87 -13.80 2.62
CA ARG A 102 3.34 -13.77 2.60
C ARG A 102 3.79 -12.63 1.70
N PHE A 103 4.82 -11.92 2.12
CA PHE A 103 5.42 -10.86 1.31
C PHE A 103 6.92 -10.83 1.49
N SER A 104 7.61 -10.35 0.46
CA SER A 104 9.06 -10.26 0.46
C SER A 104 9.58 -8.86 0.10
N TYR A 105 10.77 -8.55 0.61
CA TYR A 105 11.54 -7.38 0.18
C TYR A 105 12.79 -7.80 -0.58
N SER A 106 13.14 -7.02 -1.61
CA SER A 106 14.45 -7.05 -2.26
C SER A 106 14.95 -5.63 -2.43
N ASP A 107 16.20 -5.38 -2.03
CA ASP A 107 16.85 -4.06 -2.07
C ASP A 107 16.00 -2.94 -1.43
N GLY A 108 15.33 -3.28 -0.32
CA GLY A 108 14.46 -2.36 0.42
C GLY A 108 13.11 -2.08 -0.25
N LYS A 109 12.77 -2.76 -1.35
CA LYS A 109 11.50 -2.61 -2.07
C LYS A 109 10.65 -3.86 -1.91
N LEU A 110 9.32 -3.68 -1.91
CA LEU A 110 8.38 -4.79 -1.94
C LEU A 110 8.51 -5.53 -3.28
N ASP A 111 8.70 -6.85 -3.22
CA ASP A 111 9.02 -7.70 -4.38
C ASP A 111 7.87 -8.65 -4.71
N GLU A 112 7.53 -9.56 -3.79
CA GLU A 112 6.47 -10.57 -3.98
C GLU A 112 5.39 -10.48 -2.90
N LEU A 113 4.17 -10.86 -3.26
CA LEU A 113 2.98 -10.92 -2.40
C LEU A 113 2.15 -12.15 -2.77
N CYS A 114 1.93 -13.05 -1.80
CA CYS A 114 1.23 -14.31 -2.01
C CYS A 114 0.15 -14.49 -0.94
N GLY A 115 -1.10 -14.51 -1.38
CA GLY A 115 -2.26 -14.84 -0.56
C GLY A 115 -2.60 -16.33 -0.65
N GLU A 116 -3.64 -16.73 0.05
CA GLU A 116 -4.18 -18.09 -0.05
C GLU A 116 -5.03 -18.25 -1.32
N ALA A 117 -5.18 -19.47 -1.84
CA ALA A 117 -5.89 -19.72 -3.10
C ALA A 117 -7.38 -19.32 -3.09
N ASP A 118 -7.98 -19.27 -1.91
CA ASP A 118 -9.37 -18.90 -1.67
C ASP A 118 -9.50 -17.53 -0.98
N ASP A 119 -8.46 -16.68 -1.06
CA ASP A 119 -8.56 -15.29 -0.60
C ASP A 119 -9.50 -14.47 -1.50
N GLU A 120 -10.44 -13.77 -0.86
CA GLU A 120 -11.34 -12.84 -1.56
C GLU A 120 -10.61 -11.54 -1.93
N GLY A 121 -10.99 -10.95 -3.07
CA GLY A 121 -10.35 -9.73 -3.58
C GLY A 121 -10.37 -8.55 -2.60
N VAL A 122 -11.46 -8.37 -1.83
CA VAL A 122 -11.56 -7.31 -0.82
C VAL A 122 -10.56 -7.52 0.31
N SER A 123 -10.51 -8.75 0.86
CA SER A 123 -9.57 -9.09 1.93
C SER A 123 -8.12 -8.94 1.49
N LEU A 124 -7.81 -9.39 0.27
CA LEU A 124 -6.47 -9.27 -0.31
C LEU A 124 -6.07 -7.80 -0.50
N ASN A 125 -6.99 -6.94 -0.94
CA ASN A 125 -6.72 -5.51 -1.11
C ASN A 125 -6.49 -4.80 0.23
N ILE A 126 -7.23 -5.14 1.29
CA ILE A 126 -6.97 -4.62 2.65
C ILE A 126 -5.57 -5.04 3.10
N LYS A 127 -5.21 -6.32 2.95
CA LYS A 127 -3.87 -6.84 3.28
C LYS A 127 -2.77 -6.13 2.49
N ARG A 128 -2.96 -5.91 1.19
CA ARG A 128 -2.03 -5.16 0.32
C ARG A 128 -1.90 -3.70 0.74
N ALA A 129 -2.99 -3.03 1.11
CA ALA A 129 -2.96 -1.65 1.60
C ALA A 129 -2.13 -1.53 2.90
N VAL A 130 -2.32 -2.45 3.84
CA VAL A 130 -1.52 -2.51 5.08
C VAL A 130 -0.04 -2.71 4.75
N ILE A 131 0.30 -3.65 3.87
CA ILE A 131 1.70 -3.91 3.49
C ILE A 131 2.32 -2.70 2.77
N SER A 132 1.53 -2.02 1.94
CA SER A 132 1.94 -0.79 1.25
C SER A 132 2.29 0.32 2.25
N LEU A 133 1.46 0.49 3.30
CA LEU A 133 1.68 1.46 4.36
C LEU A 133 2.89 1.13 5.25
N LEU A 134 3.13 -0.16 5.51
CA LEU A 134 4.27 -0.62 6.32
C LEU A 134 5.59 -0.67 5.53
N SER A 135 5.52 -0.74 4.21
CA SER A 135 6.70 -0.79 3.34
C SER A 135 7.48 0.52 3.39
N SER A 136 8.79 0.43 3.64
CA SER A 136 9.69 1.59 3.62
C SER A 136 10.86 1.29 2.69
N VAL A 137 11.11 2.20 1.74
CA VAL A 137 12.28 2.10 0.88
C VAL A 137 13.50 2.56 1.67
N LYS A 138 14.31 1.59 2.10
CA LYS A 138 15.64 1.85 2.64
C LYS A 138 16.64 1.86 1.48
N ASN A 139 16.54 2.85 0.60
CA ASN A 139 17.58 3.05 -0.41
C ASN A 139 18.84 3.52 0.32
N SER A 140 19.91 2.73 0.23
CA SER A 140 21.25 3.09 0.69
C SER A 140 21.90 4.20 -0.14
N GLU A 141 21.27 4.63 -1.23
CA GLU A 141 21.68 5.78 -2.03
C GLU A 141 21.01 7.03 -1.47
N ALA A 142 21.74 7.75 -0.62
CA ALA A 142 21.33 8.99 0.03
C ALA A 142 20.96 10.15 -0.94
N ASP A 143 20.99 9.92 -2.26
CA ASP A 143 20.81 10.97 -3.29
C ASP A 143 19.53 10.86 -4.13
N SER A 144 18.78 9.75 -4.09
CA SER A 144 17.54 9.66 -4.88
C SER A 144 16.34 10.20 -4.09
N ARG A 145 16.04 11.50 -4.25
CA ARG A 145 14.77 12.12 -3.75
C ARG A 145 13.51 11.52 -4.37
N SER A 146 13.65 10.64 -5.37
CA SER A 146 12.55 9.94 -6.00
C SER A 146 12.92 8.52 -6.38
N ALA A 147 11.95 7.61 -6.29
CA ALA A 147 12.05 6.24 -6.75
C ALA A 147 10.67 5.72 -7.16
N THR A 148 10.64 4.61 -7.90
CA THR A 148 9.39 3.92 -8.23
C THR A 148 9.06 2.91 -7.13
N GLU A 149 7.85 2.98 -6.57
CA GLU A 149 7.29 1.98 -5.66
C GLU A 149 6.19 1.18 -6.37
N ASN A 150 6.08 -0.10 -6.02
CA ASN A 150 4.98 -0.97 -6.41
C ASN A 150 4.13 -1.26 -5.16
N ASP A 151 2.87 -0.86 -5.17
CA ASP A 151 1.98 -0.95 -4.01
C ASP A 151 0.51 -1.16 -4.42
N ILE A 152 -0.44 -0.97 -3.50
CA ILE A 152 -1.88 -1.13 -3.78
C ILE A 152 -2.41 -0.21 -4.90
N PHE A 153 -1.76 0.92 -5.16
CA PHE A 153 -2.10 1.84 -6.25
C PHE A 153 -1.39 1.50 -7.57
N GLY A 154 -0.60 0.43 -7.59
CA GLY A 154 0.17 -0.03 -8.74
C GLY A 154 1.60 0.49 -8.72
N ILE A 155 2.13 0.84 -9.89
CA ILE A 155 3.53 1.27 -10.06
C ILE A 155 3.58 2.79 -10.10
N CYS A 156 4.03 3.40 -9.00
CA CYS A 156 3.94 4.83 -8.78
C CYS A 156 5.32 5.50 -8.66
N PRO A 157 5.58 6.60 -9.39
CA PRO A 157 6.70 7.48 -9.05
C PRO A 157 6.44 8.11 -7.68
N THR A 158 7.39 7.96 -6.78
CA THR A 158 7.28 8.37 -5.38
C THR A 158 8.43 9.30 -5.04
N GLU A 159 8.13 10.43 -4.42
CA GLU A 159 9.11 11.36 -3.88
C GLU A 159 9.33 11.09 -2.39
N PHE A 160 10.58 11.20 -1.95
CA PHE A 160 11.00 10.88 -0.59
C PHE A 160 11.70 12.08 0.06
N SER A 161 11.32 12.34 1.31
CA SER A 161 12.07 13.20 2.23
C SER A 161 12.40 12.38 3.47
N ILE A 162 13.70 12.20 3.73
CA ILE A 162 14.20 11.37 4.82
C ILE A 162 14.96 12.27 5.78
N SER A 163 14.59 12.25 7.06
CA SER A 163 15.33 12.90 8.13
C SER A 163 15.79 11.85 9.15
N GLN A 164 16.97 12.05 9.73
CA GLN A 164 17.52 11.15 10.73
C GLN A 164 18.01 11.95 11.94
N GLU A 165 17.57 11.54 13.12
CA GLU A 165 17.97 12.07 14.42
C GLU A 165 18.37 10.90 15.33
N GLY A 166 19.68 10.68 15.49
CA GLY A 166 20.19 9.53 16.23
C GLY A 166 19.75 8.20 15.60
N SER A 167 19.02 7.39 16.38
CA SER A 167 18.43 6.10 15.95
C SER A 167 17.06 6.24 15.29
N LYS A 168 16.46 7.44 15.31
CA LYS A 168 15.15 7.73 14.72
C LYS A 168 15.32 8.21 13.28
N VAL A 169 14.56 7.62 12.38
CA VAL A 169 14.47 7.98 10.96
C VAL A 169 13.00 8.28 10.65
N THR A 170 12.73 9.48 10.15
CA THR A 170 11.40 9.85 9.66
C THR A 170 11.42 9.88 8.14
N ILE A 171 10.46 9.21 7.52
CA ILE A 171 10.32 9.13 6.06
C ILE A 171 8.98 9.76 5.68
N HIS A 172 9.01 10.79 4.85
CA HIS A 172 7.84 11.31 4.17
C HIS A 172 7.86 10.87 2.71
N LYS A 173 6.74 10.32 2.25
CA LYS A 173 6.52 9.93 0.87
C LYS A 173 5.40 10.74 0.26
N THR A 174 5.58 11.18 -0.98
CA THR A 174 4.51 11.83 -1.76
C THR A 174 4.36 11.09 -3.09
N LYS A 175 3.12 10.71 -3.41
CA LYS A 175 2.77 10.09 -4.70
C LYS A 175 1.71 10.91 -5.39
N ASP A 176 1.96 11.21 -6.64
CA ASP A 176 0.92 11.69 -7.55
C ASP A 176 0.24 10.46 -8.15
N LEU A 177 -0.97 10.14 -7.68
CA LEU A 177 -1.65 8.91 -8.06
C LEU A 177 -2.09 8.94 -9.51
N ASN A 178 -2.15 10.12 -10.12
CA ASN A 178 -2.43 10.26 -11.54
C ASN A 178 -1.26 9.76 -12.38
N ARG A 179 -0.06 9.64 -11.81
CA ARG A 179 1.14 9.15 -12.49
C ARG A 179 1.43 7.68 -12.21
N CYS A 180 0.57 7.01 -11.43
CA CYS A 180 0.67 5.58 -11.19
C CYS A 180 0.19 4.78 -12.40
N ALA A 181 0.93 3.75 -12.78
CA ALA A 181 0.45 2.80 -13.74
C ALA A 181 -0.26 1.63 -13.10
N PHE A 182 -1.24 1.08 -13.82
CA PHE A 182 -2.08 -0.03 -13.35
C PHE A 182 -2.96 0.32 -12.13
N ARG A 183 -3.16 1.62 -11.86
CA ARG A 183 -4.05 2.11 -10.79
C ARG A 183 -5.52 1.78 -11.07
N GLU A 184 -5.95 1.95 -12.32
CA GLU A 184 -7.36 2.00 -12.68
C GLU A 184 -7.76 0.79 -13.53
N ASN A 185 -8.80 0.06 -13.11
CA ASN A 185 -9.59 -0.82 -13.97
C ASN A 185 -10.99 -0.22 -14.09
N PHE A 186 -11.14 0.84 -14.90
CA PHE A 186 -12.46 1.38 -15.15
C PHE A 186 -13.26 0.47 -16.08
N ASN A 187 -14.41 0.00 -15.61
CA ASN A 187 -15.39 -0.66 -16.47
C ASN A 187 -16.30 0.42 -17.09
N PHE A 188 -15.79 1.14 -18.09
CA PHE A 188 -16.62 2.10 -18.82
C PHE A 188 -17.53 1.38 -19.82
N PRO A 189 -18.81 1.79 -19.97
CA PRO A 189 -19.72 1.25 -21.00
C PRO A 189 -19.31 1.66 -22.43
N PHE A 190 -18.23 2.42 -22.59
CA PHE A 190 -17.64 2.85 -23.85
C PHE A 190 -16.16 2.48 -23.89
N PRO A 191 -15.60 2.17 -25.07
CA PRO A 191 -14.19 1.80 -25.18
C PRO A 191 -13.29 3.00 -24.85
N THR A 192 -12.73 3.01 -23.65
CA THR A 192 -11.65 3.92 -23.28
C THR A 192 -10.33 3.18 -23.37
N THR A 193 -9.33 3.73 -24.04
CA THR A 193 -7.98 3.14 -24.01
C THR A 193 -7.27 3.64 -22.75
N THR A 194 -7.04 2.75 -21.77
CA THR A 194 -6.16 3.05 -20.64
C THR A 194 -4.74 3.21 -21.16
N TYR A 195 -4.16 4.41 -21.01
CA TYR A 195 -2.78 4.66 -21.42
C TYR A 195 -1.84 4.30 -20.27
N HIS A 196 -1.11 3.20 -20.40
CA HIS A 196 -0.12 2.78 -19.41
C HIS A 196 1.18 3.57 -19.62
N ALA A 197 1.33 4.72 -18.95
CA ALA A 197 2.44 5.66 -19.10
C ALA A 197 3.83 5.13 -18.70
N VAL A 198 3.98 3.85 -18.32
CA VAL A 198 5.29 3.26 -17.91
C VAL A 198 6.28 3.14 -19.07
N GLN A 199 5.85 3.31 -20.32
CA GLN A 199 6.68 3.03 -21.50
C GLN A 199 6.99 4.23 -22.40
N SER A 200 6.74 5.48 -22.00
CA SER A 200 7.20 6.63 -22.79
C SER A 200 8.38 7.33 -22.11
N SER A 201 9.58 7.20 -22.70
CA SER A 201 10.73 8.09 -22.47
C SER A 201 10.48 9.55 -22.90
N PHE A 202 9.22 9.88 -23.19
CA PHE A 202 8.73 11.18 -23.60
C PHE A 202 7.61 11.56 -22.60
N GLY A 203 7.73 12.70 -21.94
CA GLY A 203 6.60 13.41 -21.31
C GLY A 203 6.14 12.96 -19.91
N LYS A 204 5.62 13.93 -19.15
CA LYS A 204 4.81 13.73 -17.94
C LYS A 204 3.38 13.44 -18.40
N PHE A 205 2.94 12.19 -18.34
CA PHE A 205 1.60 11.78 -18.74
C PHE A 205 0.78 11.34 -17.53
N GLU A 206 -0.46 11.80 -17.48
CA GLU A 206 -1.46 11.41 -16.48
C GLU A 206 -2.21 10.17 -16.96
N SER A 207 -2.36 9.17 -16.08
CA SER A 207 -3.07 7.91 -16.31
C SER A 207 -4.59 8.06 -16.19
N SER A 208 -5.09 9.11 -15.51
CA SER A 208 -6.51 9.38 -15.31
C SER A 208 -6.88 10.80 -15.74
N PRO A 209 -7.81 10.98 -16.70
CA PRO A 209 -8.24 12.31 -17.14
C PRO A 209 -9.39 12.90 -16.28
N LEU A 210 -9.93 12.15 -15.30
CA LEU A 210 -11.16 12.52 -14.58
C LEU A 210 -10.96 12.74 -13.08
N LEU A 211 -10.02 12.02 -12.45
CA LEU A 211 -9.86 12.02 -11.00
C LEU A 211 -8.40 12.35 -10.64
N GLY A 212 -8.17 13.57 -10.15
CA GLY A 212 -6.88 13.98 -9.62
C GLY A 212 -6.72 13.51 -8.18
N SER A 213 -5.64 12.79 -7.86
CA SER A 213 -5.35 12.45 -6.45
C SER A 213 -3.86 12.42 -6.10
N GLN A 214 -3.58 12.75 -4.83
CA GLN A 214 -2.25 12.71 -4.22
C GLN A 214 -2.29 11.93 -2.90
N LEU A 215 -1.33 11.03 -2.72
CA LEU A 215 -1.11 10.32 -1.46
C LEU A 215 0.14 10.87 -0.76
N LYS A 216 0.00 11.19 0.53
CA LYS A 216 1.13 11.52 1.42
C LYS A 216 1.22 10.48 2.52
N VAL A 217 2.43 9.98 2.78
CA VAL A 217 2.69 8.99 3.84
C VAL A 217 3.81 9.50 4.74
N SER A 218 3.65 9.34 6.05
CA SER A 218 4.67 9.60 7.07
C SER A 218 4.99 8.30 7.81
N GLN A 219 6.27 7.97 7.97
CA GLN A 219 6.73 6.78 8.68
C GLN A 219 7.79 7.17 9.71
N GLU A 220 7.68 6.61 10.91
CA GLU A 220 8.68 6.74 11.97
C GLU A 220 9.34 5.38 12.19
N ILE A 221 10.65 5.31 11.99
CA ILE A 221 11.46 4.12 12.18
C ILE A 221 12.46 4.41 13.28
N GLU A 222 12.56 3.52 14.26
CA GLU A 222 13.53 3.63 15.35
C GLU A 222 14.32 2.33 15.48
N ASN A 223 15.65 2.41 15.55
CA ASN A 223 16.53 1.24 15.62
C ASN A 223 16.29 0.25 14.45
N GLY A 224 15.92 0.79 13.29
CA GLY A 224 15.61 0.01 12.08
C GLY A 224 14.26 -0.71 12.09
N VAL A 225 13.39 -0.43 13.07
CA VAL A 225 12.04 -1.00 13.20
C VAL A 225 10.99 0.09 13.01
N LEU A 226 9.99 -0.18 12.17
CA LEU A 226 8.85 0.72 11.99
C LEU A 226 8.04 0.83 13.29
N GLN A 227 7.91 2.05 13.81
CA GLN A 227 7.10 2.36 15.00
C GLN A 227 5.70 2.83 14.62
N LYS A 228 5.60 3.67 13.59
CA LYS A 228 4.35 4.31 13.17
C LYS A 228 4.35 4.56 11.67
N ALA A 229 3.20 4.44 11.03
CA ALA A 229 2.97 4.84 9.65
C ALA A 229 1.56 5.46 9.51
N GLU A 230 1.46 6.59 8.82
CA GLU A 230 0.22 7.32 8.57
C GLU A 230 0.15 7.75 7.12
N GLY A 231 -1.01 7.58 6.47
CA GLY A 231 -1.25 7.94 5.08
C GLY A 231 -2.49 8.81 4.93
N THR A 232 -2.45 9.79 4.02
CA THR A 232 -3.60 10.62 3.66
C THR A 232 -3.65 10.78 2.15
N GLU A 233 -4.76 10.36 1.56
CA GLU A 233 -5.10 10.56 0.15
C GLU A 233 -6.09 11.73 0.03
N THR A 234 -5.87 12.60 -0.93
CA THR A 234 -6.76 13.72 -1.29
C THR A 234 -6.92 13.82 -2.79
#